data_AF-A0A956Q7P3-F1
#
_entry.id   AF-A0A956Q7P3-F1
#
_cell.length_a   1.000
_cell.length_b   1.000
_cell.length_c   1.000
_cell.angle_alpha   90.00
_cell.angle_beta   90.00
_cell.angle_gamma   90.00
#
_symmetry.space_group_name_H-M   'P 1'
#
loop_
_entity.id
_entity.type
_entity.pdbx_description
1 polymer ?
#
loop_
_entity_poly.entity_id
_entity_poly.type
_entity_poly.pdbx_seq_one_letter_code
_entity_poly.pdbx_strand_id
1 'polypeptide(L)'
;MNIPGYFGDQIRTARKAKRYTQTEVEKQLGFRPGRLSDLENNRRPPTPAELVKLASLLDVVAGHLRATLEEAERDSLAAARKRFAPSTRFYPKQDRPSFVRLLAARQRYPEHCRHLEWLIDDRPDLRQVQVYLRDQAFDSRLEMLAHLQLLANGAWPCWESPAAWGFEAETIIDPVSGARVGWRRRPALYLPGAQEAIVFGQVGVLLSRRACLDLLVGTRSGWMCVEFDGKGHDPWADAIRDELSIPLVRLEEDRVLDAAPGEWLRAG
;
A
#
# COMPACT_ATOMS: atom_id res chain seq x y z
N MET A 1 -29.93 -8.90 24.65
CA MET A 1 -30.50 -7.64 24.13
C MET A 1 -29.62 -7.24 22.95
N ASN A 2 -30.14 -7.26 21.72
CA ASN A 2 -29.36 -7.17 20.49
C ASN A 2 -29.02 -5.69 20.24
N ILE A 3 -27.78 -5.27 20.45
CA ILE A 3 -27.36 -3.89 20.16
C ILE A 3 -27.30 -3.77 18.62
N PRO A 4 -28.11 -2.91 17.96
CA PRO A 4 -28.13 -2.84 16.50
C PRO A 4 -26.80 -2.26 16.00
N GLY A 5 -26.04 -3.08 15.28
CA GLY A 5 -24.63 -2.81 14.93
C GLY A 5 -24.38 -1.76 13.84
N TYR A 6 -25.39 -1.02 13.36
CA TYR A 6 -25.18 0.01 12.33
C TYR A 6 -26.15 1.19 12.47
N PHE A 7 -25.68 2.38 12.08
CA PHE A 7 -26.42 3.66 12.10
C PHE A 7 -27.84 3.57 11.53
N GLY A 8 -28.01 2.95 10.35
CA GLY A 8 -29.32 2.79 9.72
C GLY A 8 -30.32 1.96 10.55
N ASP A 9 -29.84 0.96 11.30
CA ASP A 9 -30.70 0.15 12.17
C ASP A 9 -31.13 0.90 13.42
N GLN A 10 -30.29 1.80 13.94
CA GLN A 10 -30.67 2.68 15.05
C GLN A 10 -31.77 3.66 14.64
N ILE A 11 -31.63 4.31 13.48
CA ILE A 11 -32.68 5.20 12.94
C ILE A 11 -33.97 4.42 12.73
N ARG A 12 -33.90 3.25 12.10
CA ARG A 12 -35.06 2.39 11.86
C ARG A 12 -35.74 1.99 13.17
N THR A 13 -34.96 1.66 14.19
CA THR A 13 -35.47 1.26 15.51
C THR A 13 -36.14 2.44 16.21
N ALA A 14 -35.48 3.60 16.27
CA ALA A 14 -36.02 4.81 16.88
C ALA A 14 -37.29 5.30 16.15
N ARG A 15 -37.30 5.26 14.81
CA ARG A 15 -38.48 5.58 14.01
C ARG A 15 -39.64 4.64 14.32
N LYS A 16 -39.40 3.32 14.33
CA LYS A 16 -40.42 2.32 14.63
C LYS A 16 -40.95 2.45 16.05
N ALA A 17 -40.10 2.79 17.02
CA ALA A 17 -40.52 3.06 18.40
C ALA A 17 -41.50 4.24 18.48
N LYS A 18 -41.29 5.28 17.66
CA LYS A 18 -42.24 6.41 17.51
C LYS A 18 -43.40 6.14 16.55
N ARG A 19 -43.50 4.92 15.99
CA ARG A 19 -44.53 4.49 15.04
C ARG A 19 -44.64 5.33 13.75
N TYR A 20 -43.56 6.01 13.36
CA TYR A 20 -43.53 6.75 12.10
C TYR A 20 -43.26 5.82 10.91
N THR A 21 -43.90 6.10 9.79
CA THR A 21 -43.52 5.59 8.46
C THR A 21 -42.31 6.35 7.92
N GLN A 22 -41.64 5.80 6.91
CA GLN A 22 -40.51 6.49 6.27
C GLN A 22 -40.97 7.80 5.61
N THR A 23 -42.11 7.78 4.92
CA THR A 23 -42.68 8.94 4.23
C THR A 23 -43.04 10.07 5.19
N GLU A 24 -43.56 9.76 6.38
CA GLU A 24 -43.89 10.77 7.39
C GLU A 24 -42.65 11.50 7.91
N VAL A 25 -41.58 10.76 8.20
CA VAL A 25 -40.31 11.35 8.62
C VAL A 25 -39.70 12.20 7.52
N GLU A 26 -39.70 11.72 6.27
CA GLU A 26 -39.18 12.48 5.13
C GLU A 26 -39.93 13.80 4.96
N LYS A 27 -41.27 13.77 5.05
CA LYS A 27 -42.10 14.97 4.97
C LYS A 27 -41.84 15.94 6.12
N GLN A 28 -41.72 15.44 7.35
CA GLN A 28 -41.47 16.29 8.52
C GLN A 28 -40.08 16.94 8.53
N LEU A 29 -39.07 16.24 8.01
CA LEU A 29 -37.69 16.75 7.97
C LEU A 29 -37.34 17.51 6.68
N GLY A 30 -38.26 17.51 5.71
CA GLY A 30 -38.05 18.09 4.38
C GLY A 30 -37.01 17.32 3.56
N PHE A 31 -36.94 15.99 3.73
CA PHE A 31 -36.06 15.14 2.94
C PHE A 31 -36.72 14.80 1.60
N ARG A 32 -35.89 14.57 0.58
CA ARG A 32 -36.36 14.02 -0.70
C ARG A 32 -36.95 12.61 -0.49
N PRO A 33 -37.96 12.21 -1.29
CA PRO A 33 -38.50 10.85 -1.24
C PRO A 33 -37.40 9.80 -1.36
N GLY A 34 -37.43 8.79 -0.48
CA GLY A 34 -36.47 7.68 -0.46
C GLY A 34 -35.14 7.98 0.25
N ARG A 35 -34.90 9.23 0.68
CA ARG A 35 -33.69 9.57 1.44
C ARG A 35 -33.60 8.83 2.77
N LEU A 36 -34.71 8.68 3.49
CA LEU A 36 -34.72 7.94 4.75
C LEU A 36 -34.48 6.45 4.51
N SER A 37 -34.99 5.91 3.40
CA SER A 37 -34.68 4.53 2.99
C SER A 37 -33.19 4.35 2.70
N ASP A 38 -32.55 5.32 2.01
CA ASP A 38 -31.10 5.29 1.78
C ASP A 38 -30.32 5.32 3.11
N LEU A 39 -30.74 6.13 4.07
CA LEU A 39 -30.11 6.25 5.38
C LEU A 39 -30.29 4.97 6.22
N GLU A 40 -31.49 4.42 6.30
CA GLU A 40 -31.78 3.19 7.06
C GLU A 40 -31.08 1.95 6.49
N ASN A 41 -30.78 1.95 5.20
CA ASN A 41 -30.07 0.85 4.54
C ASN A 41 -28.56 1.12 4.39
N ASN A 42 -28.03 2.17 5.04
CA ASN A 42 -26.63 2.58 4.98
C ASN A 42 -26.09 2.77 3.55
N ARG A 43 -26.95 3.14 2.59
CA ARG A 43 -26.56 3.31 1.18
C ARG A 43 -25.82 4.62 0.94
N ARG A 44 -26.16 5.67 1.70
CA ARG A 44 -25.52 6.99 1.64
C ARG A 44 -25.46 7.59 3.04
N PRO A 45 -24.33 8.21 3.45
CA PRO A 45 -24.23 8.84 4.75
C PRO A 45 -25.14 10.08 4.86
N PRO A 46 -25.56 10.45 6.08
CA PRO A 46 -26.25 11.71 6.33
C PRO A 46 -25.25 12.89 6.29
N THR A 47 -25.75 14.07 5.98
CA THR A 47 -25.05 15.33 6.24
C THR A 47 -25.18 15.72 7.72
N PRO A 48 -24.31 16.62 8.24
CA PRO A 48 -24.42 17.10 9.62
C PRO A 48 -25.79 17.73 9.94
N ALA A 49 -26.37 18.48 9.00
CA ALA A 49 -27.69 19.07 9.16
C ALA A 49 -28.81 18.03 9.20
N GLU A 50 -28.73 16.98 8.38
CA GLU A 50 -29.68 15.85 8.41
C GLU A 50 -29.58 15.08 9.74
N LEU A 51 -28.37 14.88 10.27
CA LEU A 51 -28.11 14.25 11.57
C LEU A 51 -28.81 14.99 12.72
N VAL A 52 -28.66 16.32 12.79
CA VAL A 52 -29.30 17.15 13.83
C VAL A 52 -30.82 17.07 13.73
N LYS A 53 -31.37 17.12 12.51
CA LYS A 53 -32.81 17.00 12.25
C LYS A 53 -33.36 15.63 12.70
N LEU A 54 -32.66 14.55 12.36
CA LEU A 54 -33.03 13.19 12.73
C LEU A 54 -32.94 12.97 14.24
N ALA A 55 -31.85 13.42 14.86
CA ALA A 55 -31.64 13.38 16.31
C ALA A 55 -32.79 14.06 17.05
N SER A 56 -33.17 15.26 16.60
CA SER A 56 -34.24 16.05 17.20
C SER A 56 -35.61 15.37 17.05
N LEU A 57 -35.96 14.88 15.85
CA LEU A 57 -37.26 14.26 15.63
C LEU A 57 -37.39 12.89 16.32
N LEU A 58 -36.32 12.09 16.30
CA LEU A 58 -36.32 10.75 16.85
C LEU A 58 -35.99 10.71 18.34
N ASP A 59 -35.69 11.86 18.95
CA ASP A 59 -35.29 12.01 20.36
C ASP A 59 -34.09 11.14 20.71
N VAL A 60 -33.08 11.18 19.83
CA VAL A 60 -31.81 10.49 19.98
C VAL A 60 -30.72 11.54 20.07
N VAL A 61 -29.81 11.42 21.03
CA VAL A 61 -28.68 12.35 21.16
C VAL A 61 -27.82 12.29 19.89
N ALA A 62 -27.64 13.43 19.21
CA ALA A 62 -26.88 13.48 17.95
C ALA A 62 -25.46 12.92 18.08
N GLY A 63 -24.83 13.09 19.24
CA GLY A 63 -23.52 12.50 19.56
C GLY A 63 -23.52 10.97 19.56
N HIS A 64 -24.64 10.33 19.92
CA HIS A 64 -24.77 8.88 19.90
C HIS A 64 -24.83 8.35 18.46
N LEU A 65 -25.64 8.99 17.60
CA LEU A 65 -25.72 8.66 16.17
C LEU A 65 -24.40 8.90 15.45
N ARG A 66 -23.66 9.95 15.83
CA ARG A 66 -22.33 10.24 15.28
C ARG A 66 -21.30 9.18 15.70
N ALA A 67 -21.30 8.78 16.97
CA ALA A 67 -20.44 7.71 17.46
C ALA A 67 -20.70 6.39 16.72
N THR A 68 -21.96 6.08 16.38
CA THR A 68 -22.29 4.88 15.60
C THR A 68 -21.84 4.98 14.14
N LEU A 69 -21.84 6.18 13.55
CA LEU A 69 -21.28 6.40 12.22
C LEU A 69 -19.76 6.23 12.24
N GLU A 70 -19.07 6.81 13.22
CA GLU A 70 -17.62 6.67 13.40
C GLU A 70 -17.22 5.21 13.72
N GLU A 71 -18.07 4.47 14.43
CA GLU A 71 -17.88 3.04 14.73
C GLU A 71 -18.17 2.16 13.49
N ALA A 72 -19.23 2.45 12.74
CA ALA A 72 -19.51 1.78 11.47
C ALA A 72 -18.46 2.10 10.37
N GLU A 73 -17.88 3.31 10.36
CA GLU A 73 -16.76 3.67 9.51
C GLU A 73 -15.49 2.95 9.93
N ARG A 74 -15.20 2.88 11.24
CA ARG A 74 -14.09 2.07 11.77
C ARG A 74 -14.27 0.59 11.47
N ASP A 75 -15.48 0.06 11.58
CA ASP A 75 -15.80 -1.32 11.26
C ASP A 75 -15.84 -1.59 9.76
N SER A 76 -16.22 -0.62 8.93
CA SER A 76 -16.13 -0.71 7.47
C SER A 76 -14.68 -0.61 7.00
N LEU A 77 -13.84 0.21 7.65
CA LEU A 77 -12.39 0.21 7.46
C LEU A 77 -11.77 -1.09 7.97
N ALA A 78 -12.22 -1.63 9.10
CA ALA A 78 -11.78 -2.91 9.63
C ALA A 78 -12.26 -4.09 8.76
N ALA A 79 -13.46 -4.02 8.16
CA ALA A 79 -14.05 -5.00 7.27
C ALA A 79 -13.51 -4.88 5.84
N ALA A 80 -13.11 -3.70 5.38
CA ALA A 80 -12.26 -3.52 4.20
C ALA A 80 -10.90 -4.17 4.48
N ARG A 81 -10.26 -3.86 5.61
CA ARG A 81 -9.06 -4.58 6.11
C ARG A 81 -9.29 -6.10 6.28
N LYS A 82 -10.53 -6.57 6.46
CA LYS A 82 -10.91 -7.99 6.62
C LYS A 82 -11.30 -8.69 5.31
N ARG A 83 -11.89 -7.99 4.34
CA ARG A 83 -12.01 -8.43 2.92
C ARG A 83 -10.62 -8.52 2.28
N PHE A 84 -9.67 -7.76 2.82
CA PHE A 84 -8.22 -7.87 2.58
C PHE A 84 -7.47 -8.51 3.78
N ALA A 85 -8.13 -9.37 4.58
CA ALA A 85 -7.45 -10.18 5.60
C ALA A 85 -6.43 -11.09 4.91
N PRO A 86 -5.29 -11.34 5.57
CA PRO A 86 -3.98 -11.38 4.91
C PRO A 86 -4.01 -12.35 3.75
N SER A 87 -3.87 -11.82 2.53
CA SER A 87 -3.18 -12.56 1.49
C SER A 87 -1.92 -13.12 2.15
N THR A 88 -1.71 -14.43 2.12
CA THR A 88 -0.51 -15.06 2.66
C THR A 88 0.70 -14.23 2.21
N ARG A 89 1.50 -13.74 3.17
CA ARG A 89 2.69 -12.94 2.85
C ARG A 89 3.48 -13.70 1.80
N PHE A 90 3.87 -13.02 0.73
CA PHE A 90 4.73 -13.57 -0.28
C PHE A 90 6.14 -13.05 -0.04
N TYR A 91 7.07 -13.97 0.14
CA TYR A 91 8.49 -13.68 0.21
C TYR A 91 9.10 -14.21 -1.09
N PRO A 92 9.64 -13.35 -1.96
CA PRO A 92 10.36 -13.81 -3.13
C PRO A 92 11.51 -14.74 -2.71
N LYS A 93 11.82 -15.73 -3.55
CA LYS A 93 12.94 -16.64 -3.29
C LYS A 93 14.22 -15.81 -3.23
N GLN A 94 15.02 -16.09 -2.20
CA GLN A 94 16.36 -15.54 -2.03
C GLN A 94 17.37 -16.64 -2.35
N ASP A 95 18.36 -16.36 -3.20
CA ASP A 95 19.50 -17.26 -3.38
C ASP A 95 20.43 -17.23 -2.15
N ARG A 96 20.49 -16.08 -1.48
CA ARG A 96 21.30 -15.80 -0.30
C ARG A 96 20.52 -14.95 0.70
N PRO A 97 20.77 -15.12 2.01
CA PRO A 97 20.21 -14.23 3.01
C PRO A 97 20.60 -12.77 2.79
N SER A 98 19.68 -11.85 3.04
CA SER A 98 19.89 -10.41 2.85
C SER A 98 21.09 -9.83 3.61
N PHE A 99 21.42 -10.38 4.78
CA PHE A 99 22.61 -9.95 5.54
C PHE A 99 23.93 -10.22 4.79
N VAL A 100 23.99 -11.25 3.94
CA VAL A 100 25.16 -11.54 3.09
C VAL A 100 25.32 -10.45 2.04
N ARG A 101 24.20 -9.96 1.49
CA ARG A 101 24.18 -8.85 0.52
C ARG A 101 24.58 -7.53 1.17
N LEU A 102 24.11 -7.28 2.40
CA LEU A 102 24.55 -6.15 3.21
C LEU A 102 26.05 -6.20 3.50
N LEU A 103 26.59 -7.36 3.89
CA LEU A 103 28.02 -7.51 4.12
C LEU A 103 28.83 -7.25 2.84
N ALA A 104 28.39 -7.75 1.69
CA ALA A 104 29.03 -7.48 0.41
C ALA A 104 28.99 -5.98 0.04
N ALA A 105 27.87 -5.30 0.32
CA ALA A 105 27.75 -3.85 0.13
C ALA A 105 28.73 -3.09 1.06
N ARG A 106 28.79 -3.43 2.35
CA ARG A 106 29.73 -2.84 3.33
C ARG A 106 31.19 -3.05 2.94
N GLN A 107 31.55 -4.21 2.42
CA GLN A 107 32.91 -4.49 1.96
C GLN A 107 33.29 -3.65 0.74
N ARG A 108 32.34 -3.42 -0.17
CA ARG A 108 32.59 -2.71 -1.43
C ARG A 108 32.48 -1.19 -1.28
N TYR A 109 31.52 -0.69 -0.49
CA TYR A 109 31.21 0.72 -0.29
C TYR A 109 31.11 1.08 1.21
N PRO A 110 32.19 0.91 1.98
CA PRO A 110 32.15 1.00 3.44
C PRO A 110 31.69 2.38 3.95
N GLU A 111 32.17 3.46 3.34
CA GLU A 111 31.84 4.83 3.76
C GLU A 111 30.37 5.18 3.44
N HIS A 112 29.88 4.84 2.24
CA HIS A 112 28.48 5.00 1.88
C HIS A 112 27.55 4.20 2.79
N CYS A 113 27.83 2.92 3.01
CA CYS A 113 27.02 2.10 3.91
C CYS A 113 27.00 2.67 5.33
N ARG A 114 28.16 3.09 5.87
CA ARG A 114 28.23 3.69 7.21
C ARG A 114 27.38 4.95 7.30
N HIS A 115 27.42 5.82 6.28
CA HIS A 115 26.63 7.04 6.25
C HIS A 115 25.12 6.75 6.23
N LEU A 116 24.67 5.83 5.36
CA LEU A 116 23.26 5.46 5.26
C LEU A 116 22.75 4.77 6.53
N GLU A 117 23.55 3.87 7.10
CA GLU A 117 23.22 3.21 8.37
C GLU A 117 23.11 4.21 9.52
N TRP A 118 24.02 5.19 9.59
CA TRP A 118 23.93 6.27 10.58
C TRP A 118 22.62 7.08 10.47
N LEU A 119 22.15 7.37 9.25
CA LEU A 119 20.86 8.04 9.02
C LEU A 119 19.66 7.16 9.43
N ILE A 120 19.79 5.84 9.28
CA ILE A 120 18.74 4.87 9.60
C ILE A 120 18.66 4.58 11.10
N ASP A 121 19.80 4.57 11.81
CA ASP A 121 19.89 4.15 13.22
C ASP A 121 19.11 5.06 14.18
N ASP A 122 18.88 6.32 13.82
CA ASP A 122 18.10 7.27 14.63
C ASP A 122 16.59 7.21 14.34
N ARG A 123 16.15 6.33 13.44
CA ARG A 123 14.74 6.28 13.04
C ARG A 123 13.84 5.69 14.13
N PRO A 124 12.65 6.26 14.36
CA PRO A 124 11.69 5.74 15.34
C PRO A 124 11.13 4.35 14.97
N ASP A 125 11.19 3.98 13.69
CA ASP A 125 10.71 2.70 13.16
C ASP A 125 11.86 1.70 12.85
N LEU A 126 13.06 1.89 13.43
CA LEU A 126 14.24 1.05 13.18
C LEU A 126 13.98 -0.47 13.25
N ARG A 127 13.14 -0.93 14.19
CA ARG A 127 12.77 -2.35 14.27
C ARG A 127 12.07 -2.85 13.01
N GLN A 128 11.20 -2.04 12.42
CA GLN A 128 10.49 -2.38 11.18
C GLN A 128 11.45 -2.38 10.00
N VAL A 129 12.40 -1.43 9.98
CA VAL A 129 13.48 -1.39 8.99
C VAL A 129 14.33 -2.67 9.05
N GLN A 130 14.71 -3.13 10.24
CA GLN A 130 15.47 -4.37 10.41
C GLN A 130 14.69 -5.61 9.94
N VAL A 131 13.39 -5.69 10.24
CA VAL A 131 12.53 -6.78 9.73
C VAL A 131 12.46 -6.75 8.21
N TYR A 132 12.31 -5.56 7.63
CA TYR A 132 12.29 -5.38 6.19
C TYR A 132 13.59 -5.81 5.51
N LEU A 133 14.74 -5.34 6.00
CA LEU A 133 16.05 -5.69 5.45
C LEU A 133 16.35 -7.19 5.57
N ARG A 134 15.76 -7.88 6.56
CA ARG A 134 15.83 -9.33 6.68
C ARG A 134 14.93 -10.06 5.68
N ASP A 135 13.70 -9.56 5.48
CA ASP A 135 12.65 -10.26 4.74
C ASP A 135 12.66 -9.94 3.22
N GLN A 136 13.17 -8.77 2.82
CA GLN A 136 13.30 -8.36 1.42
C GLN A 136 14.40 -9.17 0.73
N ALA A 137 14.13 -9.66 -0.49
CA ALA A 137 15.13 -10.32 -1.33
C ALA A 137 15.97 -9.29 -2.08
N PHE A 138 17.25 -9.63 -2.26
CA PHE A 138 18.22 -8.83 -3.00
C PHE A 138 19.12 -9.77 -3.81
N ASP A 139 19.24 -9.54 -5.11
CA ASP A 139 20.06 -10.35 -6.01
C ASP A 139 21.46 -9.73 -6.23
N SER A 140 21.62 -8.47 -5.83
CA SER A 140 22.88 -7.74 -5.89
C SER A 140 23.14 -6.88 -4.64
N ARG A 141 24.39 -6.43 -4.52
CA ARG A 141 24.79 -5.43 -3.51
C ARG A 141 24.26 -4.03 -3.85
N LEU A 142 24.00 -3.74 -5.13
CA LEU A 142 23.50 -2.45 -5.58
C LEU A 142 22.03 -2.27 -5.20
N GLU A 143 21.21 -3.30 -5.38
CA GLU A 143 19.83 -3.30 -4.87
C GLU A 143 19.79 -3.06 -3.37
N MET A 144 20.62 -3.77 -2.58
CA MET A 144 20.73 -3.53 -1.14
C MET A 144 21.05 -2.05 -0.84
N LEU A 145 22.01 -1.47 -1.56
CA LEU A 145 22.40 -0.08 -1.37
C LEU A 145 21.26 0.89 -1.74
N ALA A 146 20.57 0.65 -2.84
CA ALA A 146 19.43 1.46 -3.27
C ALA A 146 18.30 1.44 -2.22
N HIS A 147 18.01 0.28 -1.63
CA HIS A 147 17.03 0.19 -0.55
C HIS A 147 17.49 0.91 0.72
N LEU A 148 18.77 0.83 1.08
CA LEU A 148 19.33 1.62 2.18
C LEU A 148 19.20 3.13 1.92
N GLN A 149 19.37 3.58 0.68
CA GLN A 149 19.14 4.98 0.33
C GLN A 149 17.69 5.41 0.48
N LEU A 150 16.73 4.59 0.03
CA LEU A 150 15.31 4.88 0.22
C LEU A 150 14.97 4.98 1.72
N LEU A 151 15.51 4.07 2.53
CA LEU A 151 15.36 4.11 3.98
C LEU A 151 16.05 5.33 4.60
N ALA A 152 17.27 5.67 4.20
CA ALA A 152 17.94 6.89 4.67
C ALA A 152 17.15 8.16 4.29
N ASN A 153 16.43 8.12 3.16
CA ASN A 153 15.53 9.19 2.70
C ASN A 153 14.13 9.15 3.34
N GLY A 154 13.94 8.38 4.41
CA GLY A 154 12.68 8.35 5.15
C GLY A 154 11.58 7.49 4.56
N ALA A 155 11.86 6.56 3.63
CA ALA A 155 10.87 5.57 3.18
C ALA A 155 10.49 4.63 4.34
N TRP A 156 9.21 4.27 4.43
CA TRP A 156 8.61 3.46 5.50
C TRP A 156 8.47 2.02 5.03
N PRO A 157 9.00 1.04 5.78
CA PRO A 157 8.73 -0.35 5.49
C PRO A 157 7.26 -0.71 5.65
N CYS A 158 6.70 -1.37 4.64
CA CYS A 158 5.33 -1.85 4.68
C CYS A 158 5.21 -3.22 4.01
N TRP A 159 4.03 -3.84 4.14
CA TRP A 159 3.67 -5.05 3.42
C TRP A 159 2.47 -4.73 2.56
N GLU A 160 2.67 -4.64 1.26
CA GLU A 160 1.61 -4.27 0.31
C GLU A 160 1.64 -5.21 -0.90
N SER A 161 0.58 -5.21 -1.68
CA SER A 161 0.56 -5.91 -2.96
C SER A 161 0.52 -4.88 -4.09
N PRO A 162 1.23 -5.10 -5.21
CA PRO A 162 1.16 -4.17 -6.33
C PRO A 162 -0.26 -4.00 -6.87
N ALA A 163 -1.09 -5.06 -6.84
CA ALA A 163 -2.50 -4.96 -7.22
C ALA A 163 -3.31 -4.02 -6.30
N ALA A 164 -3.02 -3.98 -4.99
CA ALA A 164 -3.68 -3.03 -4.08
C ALA A 164 -3.33 -1.57 -4.38
N TRP A 165 -2.22 -1.35 -5.10
CA TRP A 165 -1.79 -0.04 -5.59
C TRP A 165 -2.18 0.22 -7.05
N GLY A 166 -2.95 -0.67 -7.67
CA GLY A 166 -3.44 -0.51 -9.05
C GLY A 166 -2.44 -0.91 -10.14
N PHE A 167 -1.44 -1.74 -9.83
CA PHE A 167 -0.60 -2.32 -10.88
C PHE A 167 -1.37 -3.39 -11.65
N GLU A 168 -1.65 -3.12 -12.91
CA GLU A 168 -2.36 -4.03 -13.82
C GLU A 168 -1.64 -4.22 -15.16
N ALA A 169 -0.51 -3.53 -15.37
CA ALA A 169 0.22 -3.58 -16.63
C ALA A 169 0.70 -5.00 -16.94
N GLU A 170 1.28 -5.69 -15.94
CA GLU A 170 1.82 -7.03 -16.11
C GLU A 170 1.28 -8.05 -15.11
N THR A 171 1.24 -9.32 -15.52
CA THR A 171 0.88 -10.41 -14.61
C THR A 171 2.04 -10.71 -13.67
N ILE A 172 1.90 -10.33 -12.41
CA ILE A 172 2.89 -10.65 -11.37
C ILE A 172 2.81 -12.13 -10.99
N ILE A 173 3.97 -12.78 -11.01
CA ILE A 173 4.16 -14.21 -10.72
C ILE A 173 5.25 -14.43 -9.68
N ASP A 174 5.21 -15.59 -9.03
CA ASP A 174 6.38 -16.16 -8.37
C ASP A 174 7.35 -16.65 -9.47
N PRO A 175 8.59 -16.12 -9.55
CA PRO A 175 9.53 -16.49 -10.61
C PRO A 175 9.85 -17.99 -10.63
N VAL A 176 9.75 -18.67 -9.48
CA VAL A 176 10.06 -20.10 -9.34
C VAL A 176 8.90 -20.97 -9.80
N SER A 177 7.75 -20.85 -9.13
CA SER A 177 6.60 -21.71 -9.43
C SER A 177 5.81 -21.25 -10.67
N GLY A 178 5.91 -19.98 -11.05
CA GLY A 178 5.04 -19.35 -12.05
C GLY A 178 3.62 -19.09 -11.55
N ALA A 179 3.32 -19.38 -10.27
CA ALA A 179 2.04 -19.05 -9.69
C ALA A 179 1.83 -17.54 -9.74
N ARG A 180 0.63 -17.09 -10.12
CA ARG A 180 0.32 -15.66 -10.01
C ARG A 180 0.39 -15.27 -8.53
N VAL A 181 0.90 -14.07 -8.21
CA VAL A 181 1.01 -13.59 -6.82
C VAL A 181 0.78 -12.08 -6.67
N GLY A 182 0.33 -11.36 -7.71
CA GLY A 182 0.19 -9.90 -7.68
C GLY A 182 -0.71 -9.31 -6.59
N TRP A 183 -1.63 -10.10 -6.02
CA TRP A 183 -2.52 -9.73 -4.92
C TRP A 183 -1.93 -10.05 -3.55
N ARG A 184 -0.83 -10.80 -3.49
CA ARG A 184 -0.17 -11.17 -2.23
C ARG A 184 0.69 -10.03 -1.72
N ARG A 185 0.54 -9.73 -0.44
CA ARG A 185 1.34 -8.74 0.27
C ARG A 185 2.79 -9.22 0.38
N ARG A 186 3.72 -8.37 -0.01
CA ARG A 186 5.17 -8.59 0.01
C ARG A 186 5.86 -7.40 0.69
N PRO A 187 7.10 -7.55 1.17
CA PRO A 187 7.87 -6.42 1.66
C PRO A 187 7.95 -5.33 0.59
N ALA A 188 7.73 -4.08 1.01
CA ALA A 188 7.76 -2.89 0.16
C ALA A 188 8.25 -1.69 0.97
N LEU A 189 8.62 -0.62 0.27
CA LEU A 189 8.94 0.68 0.86
C LEU A 189 7.97 1.73 0.35
N TYR A 190 7.27 2.39 1.27
CA TYR A 190 6.44 3.55 0.96
C TYR A 190 7.22 4.83 1.23
N LEU A 191 7.41 5.66 0.21
CA LEU A 191 8.04 6.96 0.34
C LEU A 191 6.94 8.03 0.44
N PRO A 192 6.73 8.68 1.60
CA PRO A 192 5.71 9.73 1.73
C PRO A 192 6.19 11.07 1.14
N GLY A 193 5.25 11.97 0.87
CA GLY A 193 5.53 13.38 0.55
C GLY A 193 5.22 13.77 -0.89
N ALA A 194 5.94 14.77 -1.41
CA ALA A 194 5.74 15.29 -2.77
C ALA A 194 6.03 14.25 -3.86
N GLN A 195 6.84 13.24 -3.53
CA GLN A 195 7.22 12.12 -4.39
C GLN A 195 6.67 10.83 -3.82
N GLU A 196 5.36 10.85 -3.54
CA GLU A 196 4.66 9.69 -3.03
C GLU A 196 4.88 8.49 -3.95
N ALA A 197 5.52 7.46 -3.42
CA ALA A 197 5.86 6.26 -4.17
C ALA A 197 5.75 4.99 -3.32
N ILE A 198 5.46 3.88 -3.98
CA ILE A 198 5.57 2.52 -3.43
C ILE A 198 6.62 1.76 -4.22
N VAL A 199 7.57 1.13 -3.53
CA VAL A 199 8.68 0.40 -4.15
C VAL A 199 8.63 -1.06 -3.72
N PHE A 200 8.58 -1.95 -4.70
CA PHE A 200 8.63 -3.40 -4.51
C PHE A 200 9.90 -3.96 -5.12
N GLY A 201 10.71 -4.68 -4.34
CA GLY A 201 11.91 -5.33 -4.87
C GLY A 201 11.68 -6.77 -5.33
N GLN A 202 12.46 -7.21 -6.31
CA GLN A 202 12.51 -8.59 -6.82
C GLN A 202 11.16 -9.12 -7.29
N VAL A 203 10.49 -8.36 -8.17
CA VAL A 203 9.13 -8.66 -8.64
C VAL A 203 9.15 -9.54 -9.88
N GLY A 204 8.68 -10.78 -9.76
CA GLY A 204 8.47 -11.65 -10.91
C GLY A 204 7.30 -11.20 -11.77
N VAL A 205 7.50 -11.11 -13.09
CA VAL A 205 6.47 -10.80 -14.08
C VAL A 205 6.46 -11.83 -15.20
N LEU A 206 5.29 -12.04 -15.79
CA LEU A 206 5.11 -12.89 -16.97
C LEU A 206 4.97 -12.02 -18.22
N LEU A 207 6.00 -12.05 -19.06
CA LEU A 207 6.04 -11.45 -20.40
C LEU A 207 5.97 -12.58 -21.45
N SER A 208 6.68 -12.49 -22.58
CA SER A 208 6.91 -13.67 -23.44
C SER A 208 7.58 -14.82 -22.68
N ARG A 209 8.37 -14.47 -21.65
CA ARG A 209 9.01 -15.36 -20.68
C ARG A 209 8.89 -14.79 -19.27
N ARG A 210 9.29 -15.57 -18.28
CA ARG A 210 9.38 -15.10 -16.90
C ARG A 210 10.59 -14.17 -16.77
N ALA A 211 10.38 -13.00 -16.17
CA ALA A 211 11.43 -12.07 -15.80
C ALA A 211 11.30 -11.72 -14.32
N CYS A 212 12.40 -11.35 -13.68
CA CYS A 212 12.41 -10.73 -12.36
C CYS A 212 12.87 -9.30 -12.50
N LEU A 213 12.07 -8.38 -11.99
CA LEU A 213 12.39 -6.96 -11.96
C LEU A 213 13.13 -6.64 -10.67
N ASP A 214 14.21 -5.87 -10.75
CA ASP A 214 14.93 -5.43 -9.56
C ASP A 214 14.03 -4.59 -8.67
N LEU A 215 13.45 -3.51 -9.22
CA LEU A 215 12.40 -2.73 -8.56
C LEU A 215 11.20 -2.49 -9.47
N LEU A 216 10.01 -2.67 -8.91
CA LEU A 216 8.77 -2.12 -9.45
C LEU A 216 8.38 -0.91 -8.60
N VAL A 217 8.26 0.25 -9.23
CA VAL A 217 7.96 1.52 -8.57
C VAL A 217 6.61 2.05 -9.04
N GLY A 218 5.69 2.27 -8.12
CA GLY A 218 4.42 2.95 -8.37
C GLY A 218 4.45 4.36 -7.81
N THR A 219 4.05 5.34 -8.61
CA THR A 219 3.96 6.75 -8.23
C THR A 219 2.60 7.31 -8.65
N ARG A 220 2.34 8.59 -8.36
CA ARG A 220 1.14 9.28 -8.85
C ARG A 220 1.11 9.46 -10.38
N SER A 221 2.27 9.52 -11.04
CA SER A 221 2.35 9.66 -12.50
C SER A 221 2.26 8.32 -13.24
N GLY A 222 2.39 7.21 -12.53
CA GLY A 222 2.31 5.87 -13.11
C GLY A 222 3.30 4.90 -12.50
N TRP A 223 3.49 3.79 -13.20
CA TRP A 223 4.39 2.71 -12.83
C TRP A 223 5.66 2.74 -13.68
N MET A 224 6.79 2.35 -13.10
CA MET A 224 8.04 2.15 -13.81
C MET A 224 8.80 0.95 -13.23
N CYS A 225 9.67 0.36 -14.05
CA CYS A 225 10.67 -0.60 -13.63
C CYS A 225 12.01 0.12 -13.47
N VAL A 226 12.76 -0.21 -12.41
CA VAL A 226 14.15 0.21 -12.24
C VAL A 226 15.03 -1.03 -12.18
N GLU A 227 16.02 -1.11 -13.06
CA GLU A 227 17.04 -2.17 -13.12
C GLU A 227 18.41 -1.61 -12.73
N PHE A 228 19.20 -2.39 -12.00
CA PHE A 228 20.55 -2.01 -11.58
C PHE A 228 21.60 -2.68 -12.47
N ASP A 229 22.17 -1.90 -13.38
CA ASP A 229 23.18 -2.38 -14.30
C ASP A 229 24.53 -2.47 -13.56
N GLY A 230 24.88 -3.70 -13.16
CA GLY A 230 26.17 -4.03 -12.56
C GLY A 230 27.13 -4.71 -13.55
N LYS A 231 28.43 -4.72 -13.22
CA LYS A 231 29.42 -5.52 -13.97
C LYS A 231 29.06 -7.00 -13.91
N GLY A 232 28.51 -7.53 -15.01
CA GLY A 232 28.04 -8.92 -15.12
C GLY A 232 26.68 -9.11 -15.78
N HIS A 233 26.17 -8.08 -16.48
CA HIS A 233 24.86 -8.13 -17.14
C HIS A 233 24.75 -9.26 -18.17
N ASP A 234 23.60 -9.94 -18.16
CA ASP A 234 23.21 -10.93 -19.18
C ASP A 234 22.35 -10.22 -20.25
N PRO A 235 22.88 -10.00 -21.47
CA PRO A 235 22.15 -9.32 -22.54
C PRO A 235 20.82 -9.99 -22.92
N TRP A 236 20.67 -11.30 -22.64
CA TRP A 236 19.42 -12.01 -22.92
C TRP A 236 18.32 -11.71 -21.91
N ALA A 237 18.68 -11.52 -20.63
CA ALA A 237 17.73 -11.10 -19.61
C ALA A 237 17.22 -9.68 -19.89
N ASP A 238 18.08 -8.83 -20.46
CA ASP A 238 17.75 -7.47 -20.87
C ASP A 238 16.70 -7.39 -21.97
N ALA A 239 16.87 -8.16 -23.04
CA ALA A 239 15.97 -8.13 -24.19
C ALA A 239 14.52 -8.51 -23.82
N ILE A 240 14.34 -9.36 -22.80
CA ILE A 240 13.00 -9.72 -22.31
C ILE A 240 12.34 -8.54 -21.61
N ARG A 241 13.11 -7.68 -20.92
CA ARG A 241 12.57 -6.53 -20.16
C ARG A 241 12.17 -5.37 -21.07
N ASP A 242 12.66 -5.33 -22.30
CA ASP A 242 12.20 -4.38 -23.32
C ASP A 242 10.75 -4.63 -23.76
N GLU A 243 10.16 -5.78 -23.40
CA GLU A 243 8.75 -6.10 -23.64
C GLU A 243 7.80 -5.47 -22.60
N LEU A 244 8.31 -4.82 -21.56
CA LEU A 244 7.49 -4.22 -20.51
C LEU A 244 6.56 -3.13 -21.07
N SER A 245 5.31 -3.12 -20.63
CA SER A 245 4.34 -2.06 -20.95
C SER A 245 4.54 -0.79 -20.11
N ILE A 246 5.52 -0.79 -19.22
CA ILE A 246 5.87 0.32 -18.33
C ILE A 246 7.28 0.84 -18.65
N PRO A 247 7.58 2.13 -18.42
CA PRO A 247 8.93 2.66 -18.55
C PRO A 247 9.96 1.84 -17.80
N LEU A 248 11.10 1.59 -18.46
CA LEU A 248 12.27 0.93 -17.89
C LEU A 248 13.38 1.96 -17.68
N VAL A 249 13.84 2.11 -16.44
CA VAL A 249 14.96 2.95 -16.06
C VAL A 249 16.13 2.06 -15.64
N ARG A 250 17.29 2.27 -16.28
CA ARG A 250 18.54 1.57 -15.91
C ARG A 250 19.41 2.49 -15.07
N LEU A 251 19.85 2.00 -13.93
CA LEU A 251 20.72 2.71 -13.01
C LEU A 251 22.08 2.02 -12.92
N GLU A 252 23.09 2.72 -13.40
CA GLU A 252 24.50 2.33 -13.25
C GLU A 252 24.97 2.51 -11.81
N GLU A 253 25.98 1.72 -11.42
CA GLU A 253 26.62 1.76 -10.09
C GLU A 253 26.97 3.19 -9.64
N ASP A 254 27.59 3.99 -10.52
CA ASP A 254 28.01 5.35 -10.19
C ASP A 254 26.81 6.27 -9.92
N ARG A 255 25.70 6.11 -10.66
CA ARG A 255 24.49 6.90 -10.41
C ARG A 255 23.83 6.56 -9.09
N VAL A 256 23.85 5.29 -8.69
CA VAL A 256 23.36 4.90 -7.36
C VAL A 256 24.23 5.56 -6.30
N LEU A 257 25.56 5.58 -6.45
CA LEU A 257 26.48 6.13 -5.44
C LEU A 257 26.46 7.66 -5.35
N ASP A 258 26.29 8.36 -6.47
CA ASP A 258 26.39 9.83 -6.54
C ASP A 258 25.08 10.55 -6.23
N ALA A 259 23.94 9.87 -6.43
CA ALA A 259 22.63 10.47 -6.13
C ALA A 259 22.47 10.69 -4.62
N ALA A 260 21.86 11.83 -4.24
CA ALA A 260 21.39 11.94 -2.87
C ALA A 260 20.36 10.82 -2.61
N PRO A 261 20.20 10.35 -1.35
CA PRO A 261 19.36 9.20 -1.05
C PRO A 261 17.97 9.30 -1.71
N GLY A 262 17.66 8.38 -2.64
CA GLY A 262 16.38 8.31 -3.35
C GLY A 262 16.16 9.33 -4.49
N GLU A 263 17.11 10.20 -4.81
CA GLU A 263 16.95 11.16 -5.93
C GLU A 263 16.86 10.48 -7.29
N TRP A 264 17.45 9.30 -7.45
CA TRP A 264 17.37 8.53 -8.69
C TRP A 264 15.95 8.09 -9.05
N LEU A 265 14.99 8.11 -8.11
CA LEU A 265 13.57 7.90 -8.41
C LEU A 265 12.96 9.04 -9.26
N ARG A 266 13.64 10.19 -9.36
CA ARG A 266 13.19 11.35 -10.15
C ARG A 266 13.60 11.30 -11.61
N ALA A 267 14.49 10.37 -11.97
CA ALA A 267 15.08 10.29 -13.31
C ALA A 267 14.22 9.51 -14.32
N GLY A 268 13.07 8.97 -13.88
CA GLY A 268 12.10 8.22 -14.70
C GLY A 268 10.81 8.97 -14.94
#